data_AF-A0A1M6KT27-F1
#
_entry.id   AF-A0A1M6KT27-F1
#
_cell.length_a   1.000
_cell.length_b   1.000
_cell.length_c   1.000
_cell.angle_alpha   90.00
_cell.angle_beta   90.00
_cell.angle_gamma   90.00
#
_symmetry.space_group_name_H-M   'P 1'
#
loop_
_entity.id
_entity.type
_entity.pdbx_description
1 polymer ?
#
loop_
_entity_poly.entity_id
_entity_poly.type
_entity_poly.pdbx_seq_one_letter_code
_entity_poly.pdbx_strand_id
1 'polypeptide(L)'
;MKRNILIGLMVVSLLITLIGCTKNDINNRLIDNTKLIESLDYKFSNYKINYEKYEQAITDLAGKIEMEENLNRNFPSPNEKIEMLSEEDLIVWANTRGTYSIDVEISNVYDYLDIKYIYTKATIVPDKNNKIGVELTETRRYVYVLEDDQWILVNIERRMYEKDIKINDMDLVQFDNELVEYVEIFDPLEM
;
A
#
# COMPACT_ATOMS: atom_id res chain seq x y z
N MET A 1 -27.65 -48.70 -19.01
CA MET A 1 -26.33 -48.09 -19.31
C MET A 1 -26.40 -46.64 -19.81
N LYS A 2 -27.40 -46.20 -20.58
CA LYS A 2 -27.49 -44.81 -21.10
C LYS A 2 -27.72 -43.71 -20.04
N ARG A 3 -28.22 -44.06 -18.85
CA ARG A 3 -28.58 -43.10 -17.79
C ARG A 3 -27.40 -42.69 -16.88
N ASN A 4 -26.33 -43.49 -16.85
CA ASN A 4 -25.15 -43.22 -16.02
C ASN A 4 -24.10 -42.34 -16.76
N ILE A 5 -24.19 -42.27 -18.09
CA ILE A 5 -23.29 -41.43 -18.91
C ILE A 5 -23.72 -39.95 -18.85
N LEU A 6 -25.04 -39.68 -18.73
CA LEU A 6 -25.56 -38.31 -18.66
C LEU A 6 -25.22 -37.62 -17.32
N ILE A 7 -25.19 -38.37 -16.22
CA ILE A 7 -24.85 -37.84 -14.89
C ILE A 7 -23.34 -37.55 -14.80
N GLY A 8 -22.50 -38.38 -15.43
CA GLY A 8 -21.05 -38.14 -15.49
C GLY A 8 -20.68 -36.86 -16.25
N LEU A 9 -21.36 -36.56 -17.37
CA LEU A 9 -21.11 -35.36 -18.18
C LEU A 9 -21.56 -34.06 -17.49
N MET A 10 -22.60 -34.11 -16.65
CA MET A 10 -23.12 -32.93 -15.95
C MET A 10 -22.26 -32.55 -14.72
N VAL A 11 -21.61 -33.54 -14.09
CA VAL A 11 -20.67 -33.29 -12.97
C VAL A 11 -19.34 -32.72 -13.49
N VAL A 12 -18.90 -33.11 -14.68
CA VAL A 12 -17.66 -32.60 -15.29
C VAL A 12 -17.83 -31.16 -15.82
N SER A 13 -19.02 -30.76 -16.30
CA SER A 13 -19.22 -29.37 -16.73
C SER A 13 -19.36 -28.38 -15.55
N LEU A 14 -19.74 -28.84 -14.36
CA LEU A 14 -19.85 -28.01 -13.15
C LEU A 14 -18.49 -27.76 -12.46
N LEU A 15 -17.50 -28.62 -12.72
CA LEU A 15 -16.13 -28.46 -12.19
C LEU A 15 -15.28 -27.46 -13.00
N ILE A 16 -15.68 -27.15 -14.24
CA ILE A 16 -14.94 -26.23 -15.12
C ILE A 16 -15.32 -24.75 -14.85
N THR A 17 -16.43 -24.47 -14.18
CA THR A 17 -16.86 -23.09 -13.90
C THR A 17 -16.29 -22.48 -12.60
N LEU A 18 -15.53 -23.24 -11.80
CA LEU A 18 -14.96 -22.76 -10.53
C LEU A 18 -13.53 -22.20 -10.63
N ILE A 19 -12.88 -22.30 -11.79
CA ILE A 19 -11.48 -21.85 -11.98
C ILE A 19 -11.41 -20.35 -12.38
N GLY A 20 -12.56 -19.70 -12.63
CA GLY A 20 -12.63 -18.34 -13.17
C GLY A 20 -12.71 -17.19 -12.16
N CYS A 21 -12.94 -17.45 -10.86
CA CYS A 21 -13.23 -16.38 -9.89
C CYS A 21 -12.08 -16.01 -8.93
N THR A 22 -10.98 -16.76 -8.91
CA THR A 22 -9.98 -16.59 -7.83
C THR A 22 -8.94 -15.50 -8.10
N LYS A 23 -8.52 -15.28 -9.35
CA LYS A 23 -7.42 -14.35 -9.67
C LYS A 23 -7.82 -12.87 -9.57
N ASN A 24 -9.03 -12.52 -10.01
CA ASN A 24 -9.50 -11.13 -9.95
C ASN A 24 -9.79 -10.71 -8.49
N ASP A 25 -10.32 -11.64 -7.70
CA ASP A 25 -10.61 -11.43 -6.29
C ASP A 25 -9.33 -11.22 -5.46
N ILE A 26 -8.29 -12.04 -5.67
CA ILE A 26 -7.03 -11.89 -4.94
C ILE A 26 -6.30 -10.59 -5.29
N ASN A 27 -6.23 -10.22 -6.58
CA ASN A 27 -5.52 -9.01 -6.99
C ASN A 27 -6.18 -7.75 -6.39
N ASN A 28 -7.51 -7.69 -6.42
CA ASN A 28 -8.26 -6.60 -5.78
C ASN A 28 -7.99 -6.53 -4.28
N ARG A 29 -8.01 -7.68 -3.59
CA ARG A 29 -7.70 -7.74 -2.15
C ARG A 29 -6.30 -7.23 -1.83
N LEU A 30 -5.31 -7.55 -2.65
CA LEU A 30 -3.93 -7.07 -2.44
C LEU A 30 -3.80 -5.57 -2.69
N ILE A 31 -4.51 -5.04 -3.70
CA ILE A 31 -4.61 -3.61 -3.95
C ILE A 31 -5.27 -2.91 -2.75
N ASP A 32 -6.39 -3.43 -2.25
CA ASP A 32 -7.10 -2.86 -1.09
C ASP A 32 -6.23 -2.87 0.18
N ASN A 33 -5.51 -3.97 0.43
CA ASN A 33 -4.54 -4.04 1.52
C ASN A 33 -3.42 -3.01 1.35
N THR A 34 -2.89 -2.82 0.13
CA THR A 34 -1.86 -1.83 -0.15
C THR A 34 -2.37 -0.42 0.13
N LYS A 35 -3.59 -0.09 -0.31
CA LYS A 35 -4.21 1.22 -0.04
C LYS A 35 -4.42 1.45 1.46
N LEU A 36 -4.82 0.42 2.20
CA LEU A 36 -5.00 0.53 3.64
C LEU A 36 -3.67 0.77 4.36
N ILE A 37 -2.59 0.11 3.94
CA ILE A 37 -1.24 0.37 4.45
C ILE A 37 -0.82 1.82 4.16
N GLU A 38 -0.98 2.30 2.92
CA GLU A 38 -0.70 3.70 2.57
C GLU A 38 -1.52 4.66 3.42
N SER A 39 -2.82 4.39 3.60
CA SER A 39 -3.70 5.19 4.46
C SER A 39 -3.19 5.28 5.88
N LEU A 40 -2.81 4.15 6.49
CA LEU A 40 -2.30 4.10 7.86
C LEU A 40 -0.97 4.85 7.99
N ASP A 41 -0.02 4.60 7.09
CA ASP A 41 1.29 5.25 7.09
C ASP A 41 1.16 6.78 6.97
N TYR A 42 0.34 7.27 6.03
CA TYR A 42 0.16 8.71 5.84
C TYR A 42 -0.69 9.34 6.95
N LYS A 43 -1.71 8.66 7.48
CA LYS A 43 -2.47 9.14 8.65
C LYS A 43 -1.57 9.28 9.87
N PHE A 44 -0.70 8.30 10.12
CA PHE A 44 0.24 8.37 11.22
C PHE A 44 1.25 9.51 11.02
N SER A 45 1.83 9.62 9.81
CA SER A 45 2.75 10.69 9.45
C SER A 45 2.14 12.10 9.47
N ASN A 46 0.82 12.21 9.33
CA ASN A 46 0.05 13.46 9.39
C ASN A 46 -0.63 13.68 10.75
N TYR A 47 -0.22 12.96 11.79
CA TYR A 47 -0.74 13.12 13.14
C TYR A 47 -2.26 12.90 13.25
N LYS A 48 -2.85 12.10 12.35
CA LYS A 48 -4.29 11.77 12.36
C LYS A 48 -4.60 10.59 13.27
N ILE A 49 -3.62 9.73 13.52
CA ILE A 49 -3.69 8.59 14.44
C ILE A 49 -2.42 8.56 15.29
N ASN A 50 -2.53 8.01 16.50
CA ASN A 50 -1.38 7.79 17.38
C ASN A 50 -0.69 6.45 17.06
N TYR A 51 0.45 6.21 17.71
CA TYR A 51 1.24 5.01 17.47
C TYR A 51 0.50 3.72 17.85
N GLU A 52 -0.20 3.68 18.98
CA GLU A 52 -0.97 2.49 19.40
C GLU A 52 -2.00 2.07 18.34
N LYS A 53 -2.78 3.04 17.81
CA LYS A 53 -3.76 2.76 16.74
C LYS A 53 -3.08 2.34 15.44
N TYR A 54 -1.95 2.96 15.10
CA TYR A 54 -1.18 2.60 13.92
C TYR A 54 -0.63 1.18 14.02
N GLU A 55 0.07 0.86 15.11
CA GLU A 55 0.65 -0.45 15.40
C GLU A 55 -0.40 -1.56 15.36
N GLN A 56 -1.54 -1.35 16.02
CA GLN A 56 -2.63 -2.31 16.04
C GLN A 56 -3.19 -2.58 14.64
N ALA A 57 -3.41 -1.54 13.84
CA ALA A 57 -4.00 -1.68 12.51
C ALA A 57 -3.02 -2.24 11.48
N ILE A 58 -1.74 -1.91 11.60
CA ILE A 58 -0.72 -2.27 10.61
C ILE A 58 -0.17 -3.68 10.81
N THR A 59 -0.17 -4.19 12.04
CA THR A 59 0.35 -5.54 12.37
C THR A 59 -0.37 -6.63 11.57
N ASP A 60 -1.69 -6.52 11.42
CA ASP A 60 -2.50 -7.50 10.67
C ASP A 60 -2.25 -7.45 9.15
N LEU A 61 -1.71 -6.33 8.64
CA LEU A 61 -1.55 -6.07 7.21
C LEU A 61 -0.10 -6.23 6.74
N ALA A 62 0.86 -5.86 7.59
CA ALA A 62 2.28 -5.85 7.28
C ALA A 62 2.89 -7.26 7.26
N GLY A 63 2.12 -8.28 7.66
CA GLY A 63 2.51 -9.68 7.57
C GLY A 63 3.78 -9.96 8.39
N LYS A 64 4.91 -10.05 7.70
CA LYS A 64 6.23 -10.37 8.30
C LYS A 64 7.15 -9.17 8.50
N ILE A 65 6.77 -7.97 8.06
CA ILE A 65 7.61 -6.79 8.21
C ILE A 65 7.63 -6.37 9.68
N GLU A 66 8.83 -6.28 10.26
CA GLU A 66 9.01 -5.90 11.66
C GLU A 66 8.53 -4.47 11.92
N MET A 67 8.02 -4.20 13.12
CA MET A 67 7.44 -2.89 13.44
C MET A 67 8.46 -1.74 13.38
N GLU A 68 9.72 -2.00 13.72
CA GLU A 68 10.81 -1.03 13.58
C GLU A 68 11.01 -0.62 12.11
N GLU A 69 10.89 -1.57 11.18
CA GLU A 69 10.93 -1.29 9.74
C GLU A 69 9.68 -0.51 9.28
N ASN A 70 8.51 -0.81 9.86
CA ASN A 70 7.26 -0.08 9.62
C ASN A 70 7.34 1.40 10.07
N LEU A 71 8.01 1.69 11.18
CA LEU A 71 8.20 3.06 11.65
C LEU A 71 9.10 3.87 10.72
N ASN A 72 10.16 3.25 10.21
CA ASN A 72 11.15 3.89 9.35
C ASN A 72 10.64 4.18 7.92
N ARG A 73 9.52 3.58 7.49
CA ARG A 73 8.91 3.88 6.18
C ARG A 73 8.01 5.12 6.17
N ASN A 74 7.62 5.65 7.32
CA ASN A 74 6.76 6.83 7.40
C ASN A 74 7.48 8.12 6.96
N PHE A 75 6.73 9.10 6.42
CA PHE A 75 7.26 10.44 6.20
C PHE A 75 6.25 11.57 6.45
N PRO A 76 6.64 12.60 7.22
CA PRO A 76 7.95 12.76 7.87
C PRO A 76 8.20 11.66 8.91
N SER A 77 9.46 11.20 9.00
CA SER A 77 9.82 10.13 9.96
C SER A 77 9.40 10.61 11.35
N PRO A 78 8.58 9.83 12.07
CA PRO A 78 8.09 10.26 13.35
C PRO A 78 9.29 10.39 14.30
N ASN A 79 9.48 11.58 14.85
CA ASN A 79 10.42 11.77 15.94
C ASN A 79 9.95 10.97 17.15
N GLU A 80 10.88 10.42 17.96
CA GLU A 80 10.64 9.57 19.15
C GLU A 80 9.55 10.08 20.12
N LYS A 81 9.19 11.36 20.03
CA LYS A 81 8.12 11.98 20.84
C LYS A 81 6.72 11.65 20.35
N ILE A 82 6.50 11.35 19.07
CA ILE A 82 5.15 11.09 18.49
C ILE A 82 4.55 9.81 19.04
N GLU A 83 5.37 8.79 19.31
CA GLU A 83 4.94 7.52 19.88
C GLU A 83 4.26 7.67 21.25
N MET A 84 4.56 8.76 21.96
CA MET A 84 4.05 9.03 23.31
C MET A 84 2.95 10.09 23.35
N LEU A 85 2.51 10.63 22.20
CA LEU A 85 1.50 11.69 22.18
C LEU A 85 0.09 11.11 22.36
N SER A 86 -0.72 11.78 23.17
CA SER A 86 -2.16 11.56 23.18
C SER A 86 -2.81 12.11 21.90
N GLU A 87 -4.05 11.73 21.63
CA GLU A 87 -4.79 12.25 20.47
C GLU A 87 -4.97 13.77 20.51
N GLU A 88 -5.18 14.34 21.71
CA GLU A 88 -5.29 15.79 21.89
C GLU A 88 -3.97 16.49 21.55
N ASP A 89 -2.83 15.90 21.94
CA ASP A 89 -1.51 16.45 21.63
C ASP A 89 -1.19 16.37 20.14
N LEU A 90 -1.66 15.34 19.43
CA LEU A 90 -1.51 15.25 17.98
C LEU A 90 -2.12 16.44 17.24
N ILE A 91 -3.28 16.92 17.67
CA ILE A 91 -3.94 18.11 17.08
C ILE A 91 -3.07 19.35 17.27
N VAL A 92 -2.49 19.53 18.46
CA VAL A 92 -1.58 20.65 18.75
C VAL A 92 -0.32 20.55 17.89
N TRP A 93 0.24 19.34 17.74
CA TRP A 93 1.40 19.08 16.90
C TRP A 93 1.12 19.36 15.42
N ALA A 94 0.01 18.87 14.86
CA ALA A 94 -0.41 19.12 13.49
C ALA A 94 -0.52 20.63 13.20
N ASN A 95 -1.15 21.39 14.10
CA ASN A 95 -1.28 22.85 13.95
C ASN A 95 0.05 23.60 14.04
N THR A 96 1.01 23.06 14.80
CA THR A 96 2.30 23.72 15.05
C THR A 96 3.33 23.40 13.97
N ARG A 97 3.36 22.15 13.47
CA ARG A 97 4.31 21.66 12.47
C ARG A 97 3.79 21.77 11.04
N GLY A 98 2.47 21.87 10.87
CA GLY A 98 1.80 21.71 9.60
C GLY A 98 1.68 20.24 9.20
N THR A 99 0.80 19.98 8.25
CA THR A 99 0.56 18.65 7.66
C THR A 99 0.91 18.66 6.18
N TYR A 100 0.61 17.57 5.50
CA TYR A 100 0.74 17.42 4.06
C TYR A 100 -0.61 17.03 3.45
N SER A 101 -0.86 17.49 2.23
CA SER A 101 -1.81 16.87 1.32
C SER A 101 -1.08 15.78 0.56
N ILE A 102 -1.71 14.61 0.42
CA ILE A 102 -1.15 13.47 -0.29
C ILE A 102 -2.16 12.97 -1.30
N ASP A 103 -1.72 12.80 -2.55
CA ASP A 103 -2.44 12.01 -3.55
C ASP A 103 -1.58 10.80 -3.90
N VAL A 104 -2.14 9.59 -3.79
CA VAL A 104 -1.44 8.34 -4.11
C VAL A 104 -1.99 7.75 -5.39
N GLU A 105 -1.11 7.55 -6.36
CA GLU A 105 -1.37 6.73 -7.55
C GLU A 105 -0.95 5.28 -7.26
N ILE A 106 -1.80 4.31 -7.56
CA ILE A 106 -1.53 2.87 -7.37
C ILE A 106 -1.61 2.10 -8.68
N SER A 107 -0.69 1.16 -8.86
CA SER A 107 -0.61 0.34 -10.06
C SER A 107 -1.51 -0.88 -10.03
N ASN A 108 -1.61 -1.55 -11.19
CA ASN A 108 -2.06 -2.94 -11.25
C ASN A 108 -1.12 -3.88 -10.46
N VAL A 109 -1.54 -5.14 -10.28
CA VAL A 109 -0.70 -6.22 -9.74
C VAL A 109 0.17 -6.82 -10.84
N TYR A 110 1.48 -6.84 -10.62
CA TYR A 110 2.46 -7.46 -11.51
C TYR A 110 2.92 -8.81 -10.97
N ASP A 111 2.81 -9.85 -11.78
CA ASP A 111 3.20 -11.23 -11.42
C ASP A 111 4.61 -11.54 -11.94
N TYR A 112 5.51 -12.03 -11.07
CA TYR A 112 6.78 -12.64 -11.46
C TYR A 112 7.01 -13.91 -10.64
N LEU A 113 6.98 -15.07 -11.28
CA LEU A 113 7.02 -16.36 -10.59
C LEU A 113 5.92 -16.41 -9.51
N ASP A 114 6.27 -16.73 -8.26
CA ASP A 114 5.37 -16.79 -7.10
C ASP A 114 5.37 -15.49 -6.29
N ILE A 115 5.74 -14.37 -6.92
CA ILE A 115 5.81 -13.04 -6.32
C ILE A 115 4.83 -12.10 -7.02
N LYS A 116 4.13 -11.29 -6.23
CA LYS A 116 3.28 -10.20 -6.70
C LYS A 116 3.85 -8.87 -6.28
N TYR A 117 3.89 -7.93 -7.21
CA TYR A 117 4.32 -6.56 -6.97
C TYR A 117 3.17 -5.60 -7.17
N ILE A 118 3.08 -4.61 -6.28
CA ILE A 118 2.20 -3.45 -6.42
C ILE A 118 3.08 -2.22 -6.23
N TYR A 119 2.91 -1.23 -7.10
CA TYR A 119 3.68 0.00 -7.09
C TYR A 119 2.77 1.15 -6.71
N THR A 120 3.28 2.08 -5.93
CA THR A 120 2.60 3.32 -5.62
C THR A 120 3.51 4.50 -5.89
N LYS A 121 2.89 5.64 -6.20
CA LYS A 121 3.56 6.92 -6.37
C LYS A 121 2.71 7.98 -5.70
N ALA A 122 3.24 8.57 -4.64
CA ALA A 122 2.58 9.62 -3.88
C ALA A 122 3.16 10.99 -4.24
N THR A 123 2.26 11.96 -4.45
CA THR A 123 2.62 13.39 -4.49
C THR A 123 2.33 13.98 -3.12
N ILE A 124 3.36 14.46 -2.44
CA ILE A 124 3.29 14.94 -1.05
C ILE A 124 3.51 16.45 -1.06
N VAL A 125 2.47 17.22 -0.77
CA VAL A 125 2.47 18.68 -0.82
C VAL A 125 2.34 19.26 0.59
N PRO A 126 3.32 20.03 1.09
CA PRO A 126 3.20 20.65 2.41
C PRO A 126 2.04 21.65 2.45
N ASP A 127 1.30 21.67 3.56
CA ASP A 127 0.28 22.69 3.76
C ASP A 127 0.91 24.08 4.00
N LYS A 128 0.06 25.11 4.11
CA LYS A 128 0.52 26.50 4.34
C LYS A 128 1.18 26.73 5.70
N ASN A 129 0.93 25.85 6.68
CA ASN A 129 1.48 25.94 8.02
C ASN A 129 2.85 25.25 8.11
N ASN A 130 3.14 24.33 7.18
CA ASN A 130 4.37 23.60 7.07
C ASN A 130 5.44 24.42 6.35
N LYS A 131 6.06 25.33 7.09
CA LYS A 131 7.06 26.30 6.58
C LYS A 131 8.42 25.69 6.19
N ILE A 132 8.64 24.42 6.51
CA ILE A 132 9.91 23.71 6.31
C ILE A 132 9.75 22.61 5.25
N GLY A 133 8.54 22.11 5.06
CA GLY A 133 8.24 21.07 4.09
C GLY A 133 8.52 21.53 2.67
N VAL A 134 9.01 20.58 1.87
CA VAL A 134 9.15 20.70 0.43
C VAL A 134 8.16 19.76 -0.23
N GLU A 135 7.74 20.07 -1.45
CA GLU A 135 6.94 19.15 -2.25
C GLU A 135 7.82 17.98 -2.70
N LEU A 136 7.32 16.76 -2.50
CA LEU A 136 8.04 15.53 -2.76
C LEU A 136 7.22 14.58 -3.61
N THR A 137 7.93 13.72 -4.32
CA THR A 137 7.36 12.49 -4.89
C THR A 137 7.96 11.30 -4.16
N GLU A 138 7.10 10.41 -3.66
CA GLU A 138 7.50 9.15 -3.06
C GLU A 138 7.06 8.00 -3.95
N THR A 139 7.94 7.05 -4.21
CA THR A 139 7.62 5.82 -4.95
C THR A 139 7.82 4.62 -4.03
N ARG A 140 6.88 3.68 -4.01
CA ARG A 140 7.02 2.43 -3.27
C ARG A 140 6.77 1.21 -4.13
N ARG A 141 7.40 0.10 -3.74
CA ARG A 141 7.14 -1.25 -4.27
C ARG A 141 6.81 -2.20 -3.14
N TYR A 142 5.59 -2.72 -3.15
CA TYR A 142 5.09 -3.72 -2.23
C TYR A 142 5.36 -5.10 -2.81
N VAL A 143 5.94 -6.00 -2.02
CA VAL A 143 6.31 -7.36 -2.42
C VAL A 143 5.49 -8.36 -1.62
N TYR A 144 4.62 -9.09 -2.32
CA TYR A 144 3.79 -10.15 -1.76
C TYR A 144 4.29 -11.51 -2.23
N VAL A 145 4.35 -12.48 -1.32
CA VAL A 145 4.69 -13.88 -1.61
C VAL A 145 3.59 -14.81 -1.13
N LEU A 146 3.42 -15.95 -1.80
CA LEU A 146 2.47 -16.97 -1.39
C LEU A 146 3.10 -17.90 -0.36
N GLU A 147 2.54 -17.95 0.85
CA GLU A 147 2.92 -18.85 1.92
C GLU A 147 1.68 -19.43 2.60
N ASP A 148 1.66 -20.73 2.89
CA ASP A 148 0.53 -21.42 3.55
C ASP A 148 -0.84 -21.08 2.93
N ASP A 149 -0.91 -21.05 1.60
CA ASP A 149 -2.07 -20.67 0.78
C ASP A 149 -2.56 -19.22 0.98
N GLN A 150 -1.73 -18.34 1.56
CA GLN A 150 -2.01 -16.93 1.79
C GLN A 150 -0.95 -16.03 1.16
N TRP A 151 -1.38 -14.92 0.57
CA TRP A 151 -0.47 -13.90 0.07
C TRP A 151 -0.09 -12.97 1.22
N ILE A 152 1.19 -12.95 1.57
CA ILE A 152 1.74 -12.22 2.70
C ILE A 152 2.65 -11.11 2.18
N LEU A 153 2.53 -9.91 2.73
CA LEU A 153 3.46 -8.83 2.47
C LEU A 153 4.79 -9.13 3.18
N VAL A 154 5.88 -9.12 2.43
CA VAL A 154 7.22 -9.43 2.96
C VAL A 154 8.24 -8.33 2.78
N ASN A 155 7.95 -7.33 1.94
CA ASN A 155 8.81 -6.18 1.79
C ASN A 155 8.05 -4.95 1.26
N ILE A 156 8.47 -3.77 1.68
CA ILE A 156 8.09 -2.49 1.09
C ILE A 156 9.38 -1.72 0.81
N GLU A 157 9.69 -1.55 -0.47
CA GLU A 157 10.79 -0.70 -0.89
C GLU A 157 10.30 0.71 -1.12
N ARG A 158 11.15 1.70 -0.85
CA ARG A 158 10.80 3.11 -0.86
C ARG A 158 11.90 3.97 -1.46
N ARG A 159 11.51 5.00 -2.22
CA ARG A 159 12.37 6.12 -2.62
C ARG A 159 11.62 7.45 -2.55
N MET A 160 12.37 8.52 -2.33
CA MET A 160 11.86 9.88 -2.29
C MET A 160 12.65 10.77 -3.25
N TYR A 161 11.93 11.68 -3.89
CA TYR A 161 12.42 12.59 -4.91
C TYR A 161 11.90 14.00 -4.65
N GLU A 162 12.69 15.00 -5.00
CA GLU A 162 12.18 16.36 -5.15
C GLU A 162 11.26 16.44 -6.39
N LYS A 163 10.30 17.38 -6.36
CA LYS A 163 9.23 17.53 -7.37
C LYS A 163 9.66 17.43 -8.84
N ASP A 164 10.86 17.91 -9.19
CA ASP A 164 11.26 18.12 -10.58
C ASP A 164 11.94 16.90 -11.24
N ILE A 165 12.00 15.76 -10.55
CA ILE A 165 12.52 14.52 -11.12
C ILE A 165 11.48 13.94 -12.10
N LYS A 166 11.93 13.53 -13.29
CA LYS A 166 11.04 12.88 -14.26
C LYS A 166 10.77 11.45 -13.83
N ILE A 167 9.57 10.94 -14.07
CA ILE A 167 9.19 9.57 -13.69
C ILE A 167 10.17 8.52 -14.23
N ASN A 168 10.66 8.67 -15.46
CA ASN A 168 11.62 7.72 -16.05
C ASN A 168 12.98 7.66 -15.36
N ASP A 169 13.32 8.70 -14.58
CA ASP A 169 14.56 8.80 -13.81
C ASP A 169 14.36 8.35 -12.35
N MET A 170 13.14 7.97 -11.96
CA MET A 170 12.82 7.43 -10.64
C MET A 170 13.06 5.91 -10.61
N ASP A 171 13.42 5.40 -9.45
CA ASP A 171 13.38 3.96 -9.18
C ASP A 171 11.94 3.56 -8.82
N LEU A 172 11.68 2.25 -8.79
CA LEU A 172 10.39 1.69 -8.33
C LEU A 172 9.17 2.19 -9.13
N VAL A 173 9.36 2.51 -10.42
CA VAL A 173 8.29 2.87 -11.35
C VAL A 173 8.27 2.00 -12.61
N GLN A 174 9.11 0.96 -12.64
CA GLN A 174 9.22 0.03 -13.75
C GLN A 174 9.10 -1.42 -13.30
N PHE A 175 8.50 -2.25 -14.15
CA PHE A 175 8.48 -3.69 -14.06
C PHE A 175 8.87 -4.27 -15.42
N ASP A 176 9.84 -5.19 -15.45
CA ASP A 176 10.40 -5.76 -16.68
C ASP A 176 10.87 -4.71 -17.71
N ASN A 177 11.48 -3.62 -17.24
CA ASN A 177 11.94 -2.47 -18.03
C ASN A 177 10.84 -1.64 -18.71
N GLU A 178 9.58 -1.88 -18.39
CA GLU A 178 8.44 -1.05 -18.82
C GLU A 178 7.91 -0.24 -17.65
N LEU A 179 7.41 0.97 -17.92
CA LEU A 179 6.75 1.78 -16.89
C LEU A 179 5.49 1.06 -16.40
N VAL A 180 5.29 1.08 -15.09
CA VAL A 180 4.06 0.55 -14.50
C VAL A 180 2.88 1.44 -14.85
N GLU A 181 1.72 0.83 -15.04
CA GLU A 181 0.45 1.48 -15.29
C GLU A 181 -0.23 1.76 -13.95
N TYR A 182 -0.34 3.05 -13.62
CA TYR A 182 -1.14 3.52 -12.49
C TYR A 182 -2.61 3.58 -12.91
N VAL A 183 -3.45 2.84 -12.20
CA VAL A 183 -4.86 2.62 -12.57
C VAL A 183 -5.84 3.42 -11.74
N GLU A 184 -5.42 3.90 -10.58
CA GLU A 184 -6.26 4.63 -9.65
C GLU A 184 -5.45 5.68 -8.88
N ILE A 185 -6.12 6.78 -8.54
CA ILE A 185 -5.62 7.83 -7.66
C ILE A 185 -6.57 7.94 -6.47
N PHE A 186 -6.03 8.02 -5.25
CA PHE A 186 -6.82 8.17 -4.03
C PHE A 186 -6.12 9.10 -3.02
N ASP A 187 -6.92 9.71 -2.15
CA ASP A 187 -6.43 10.45 -0.98
C ASP A 187 -6.35 9.49 0.22
N PRO A 188 -5.14 9.12 0.68
CA PRO A 188 -4.97 8.17 1.77
C PRO A 188 -5.49 8.70 3.12
N LEU A 189 -5.69 10.01 3.28
CA LEU A 189 -6.15 10.63 4.52
C LEU A 189 -7.67 10.55 4.70
N GLU A 190 -8.43 10.39 3.60
CA GLU A 190 -9.90 10.36 3.57
C GLU A 190 -10.50 8.95 3.37
N MET A 191 -9.64 7.92 3.25
CA MET A 191 -10.06 6.51 3.18
C MET A 191 -10.64 5.96 4.47
#